data_AF-Q3ZUG2-F1
#
_entry.id   AF-Q3ZUG2-F1
#
_cell.length_a   1.000
_cell.length_b   1.000
_cell.length_c   1.000
_cell.angle_alpha   90.00
_cell.angle_beta   90.00
_cell.angle_gamma   90.00
#
_symmetry.space_group_name_H-M   'P 1'
#
loop_
_entity.id
_entity.type
_entity.pdbx_description
1 polymer ?
#
loop_
_entity_poly.entity_id
_entity_poly.type
_entity_poly.pdbx_seq_one_letter_code
_entity_poly.pdbx_strand_id
1 'polypeptide(L)'
;ISNISPLAGLTALTNLELNENQLEDISPISNLKNLTYLTLYFNNISDISPVSSLTKLQRLFFYNNKVSDVSSLANLTNINWLSAGHNQISDLTPLANLTRITQLGLNDQAWTNAPVNYKANVSIPNTVKNVTGALIAPATISDGGSYAEPDITWNLPSYTNEVSYTFNQSVTIGKGTTTFSGTVTQPLKAIFNAKFHVDGKETTKEVEAGNLLTEPAKPVKEGYTFIGWFDAKTGGTKWNFSTDKMPTNDIDLYAQFSINSYTATLDNDGVTTSQTVDYQGLLQEPTAPTKEGYTFKGWYDAKTGGDKWDFATSKMPAKNITLYAQYSANSYTATFDVDGKTTTQAVDYQGLLKEPKTPTKAGYTFKGWYDEKTDGKKWDFATDKMPANDITLYAQFTKNPVAPPTTGGNTPPTTNNGGNTTPPSANIPGSDTSNTSTGNSASTTSTMNAYDPYNSKEASLPTTGDSDNALYLLLGLLAVGTAMALTKKARASK
;
A
#
# COMPACT_ATOMS: atom_id res chain seq x y z
N ILE A 1 -5.62 -11.92 -55.77
CA ILE A 1 -7.00 -11.97 -55.21
C ILE A 1 -6.91 -12.30 -53.72
N SER A 2 -7.69 -11.64 -52.88
CA SER A 2 -7.74 -11.90 -51.43
C SER A 2 -9.12 -12.36 -50.92
N ASN A 3 -10.19 -12.20 -51.72
CA ASN A 3 -11.55 -12.59 -51.33
C ASN A 3 -12.17 -13.50 -52.39
N ILE A 4 -12.60 -14.69 -51.97
CA ILE A 4 -13.23 -15.70 -52.82
C ILE A 4 -14.69 -16.00 -52.43
N SER A 5 -15.30 -15.19 -51.56
CA SER A 5 -16.72 -15.31 -51.19
C SER A 5 -17.67 -15.38 -52.39
N PRO A 6 -17.45 -14.63 -53.49
CA PRO A 6 -18.30 -14.75 -54.69
C PRO A 6 -18.33 -16.15 -55.31
N LEU A 7 -17.33 -17.00 -55.05
CA LEU A 7 -17.25 -18.35 -55.58
C LEU A 7 -18.14 -19.35 -54.82
N ALA A 8 -18.63 -19.00 -53.62
CA ALA A 8 -19.35 -19.91 -52.73
C ALA A 8 -20.57 -20.60 -53.37
N GLY A 9 -21.24 -19.92 -54.31
CA GLY A 9 -22.42 -20.43 -55.01
C GLY A 9 -22.12 -21.38 -56.17
N LEU A 10 -20.86 -21.51 -56.58
CA LEU A 10 -20.45 -22.31 -57.75
C LEU A 10 -20.32 -23.81 -57.41
N THR A 11 -21.34 -24.38 -56.78
CA THR A 11 -21.32 -25.72 -56.17
C THR A 11 -21.13 -26.87 -57.16
N ALA A 12 -21.27 -26.61 -58.46
CA ALA A 12 -21.00 -27.57 -59.53
C ALA A 12 -19.50 -27.71 -59.88
N LEU A 13 -18.61 -26.85 -59.35
CA LEU A 13 -17.19 -26.89 -59.64
C LEU A 13 -16.57 -28.23 -59.21
N THR A 14 -15.78 -28.81 -60.11
CA THR A 14 -14.94 -30.00 -59.85
C THR A 14 -13.45 -29.67 -59.83
N ASN A 15 -13.05 -28.58 -60.47
CA ASN A 15 -11.68 -28.09 -60.51
C ASN A 15 -11.69 -26.61 -60.14
N LEU A 16 -10.79 -26.22 -59.26
CA LEU A 16 -10.62 -24.82 -58.86
C LEU A 16 -9.14 -24.53 -58.65
N GLU A 17 -8.66 -23.50 -59.34
CA GLU A 17 -7.28 -23.03 -59.25
C GLU A 17 -7.25 -21.63 -58.64
N LEU A 18 -6.56 -21.50 -57.50
CA LEU A 18 -6.45 -20.27 -56.72
C LEU A 18 -5.01 -20.03 -56.24
N ASN A 19 -4.04 -20.70 -56.85
CA ASN A 19 -2.62 -20.50 -56.55
C ASN A 19 -2.12 -19.09 -56.86
N GLU A 20 -1.00 -18.69 -56.24
CA GLU A 20 -0.31 -17.42 -56.49
C GLU A 20 -1.21 -16.20 -56.29
N ASN A 21 -1.93 -16.21 -55.17
CA ASN A 21 -2.84 -15.16 -54.77
C ASN A 21 -2.46 -14.62 -53.37
N GLN A 22 -3.36 -13.85 -52.75
CA GLN A 22 -3.16 -13.27 -51.41
C GLN A 22 -4.25 -13.79 -50.46
N LEU A 23 -4.62 -15.07 -50.59
CA LEU A 23 -5.68 -15.68 -49.80
C LEU A 23 -5.19 -15.99 -48.39
N GLU A 24 -6.02 -15.66 -47.42
CA GLU A 24 -5.85 -16.03 -46.01
C GLU A 24 -7.09 -16.82 -45.57
N ASP A 25 -8.28 -16.23 -45.76
CA ASP A 25 -9.55 -16.89 -45.54
C ASP A 25 -10.01 -17.66 -46.79
N ILE A 26 -10.11 -18.98 -46.64
CA ILE A 26 -10.64 -19.89 -47.65
C ILE A 26 -11.95 -20.55 -47.22
N SER A 27 -12.59 -20.11 -46.15
CA SER A 27 -13.86 -20.65 -45.67
C SER A 27 -14.96 -20.81 -46.74
N PRO A 28 -15.07 -19.94 -47.78
CA PRO A 28 -16.09 -20.12 -48.82
C PRO A 28 -15.94 -21.42 -49.64
N ILE A 29 -14.75 -22.00 -49.73
CA ILE A 29 -14.53 -23.24 -50.51
C ILE A 29 -15.29 -24.42 -49.92
N SER A 30 -15.62 -24.37 -48.62
CA SER A 30 -16.36 -25.43 -47.95
C SER A 30 -17.72 -25.72 -48.61
N ASN A 31 -18.29 -24.77 -49.36
CA ASN A 31 -19.53 -24.97 -50.12
C ASN A 31 -19.35 -25.80 -51.40
N LEU A 32 -18.12 -25.95 -51.89
CA LEU A 32 -17.80 -26.53 -53.20
C LEU A 32 -17.57 -28.05 -53.11
N LYS A 33 -18.55 -28.79 -52.56
CA LYS A 33 -18.44 -30.23 -52.24
C LYS A 33 -18.13 -31.16 -53.42
N ASN A 34 -18.25 -30.67 -54.65
CA ASN A 34 -17.96 -31.43 -55.87
C ASN A 34 -16.49 -31.35 -56.32
N LEU A 35 -15.65 -30.56 -55.65
CA LEU A 35 -14.24 -30.44 -56.00
C LEU A 35 -13.51 -31.78 -55.91
N THR A 36 -12.78 -32.08 -56.98
CA THR A 36 -11.82 -33.19 -57.10
C THR A 36 -10.38 -32.70 -57.22
N TYR A 37 -10.19 -31.45 -57.68
CA TYR A 37 -8.89 -30.82 -57.88
C TYR A 37 -8.91 -29.40 -57.31
N LEU A 38 -7.95 -29.10 -56.44
CA LEU A 38 -7.82 -27.78 -55.81
C LEU A 38 -6.34 -27.36 -55.69
N THR A 39 -6.01 -26.19 -56.25
CA THR A 39 -4.71 -25.53 -56.02
C THR A 39 -4.90 -24.24 -55.21
N LEU A 40 -4.05 -24.10 -54.19
CA LEU A 40 -4.01 -23.01 -53.21
C LEU A 40 -2.55 -22.61 -52.92
N TYR A 41 -1.58 -23.13 -53.67
CA TYR A 41 -0.16 -22.92 -53.40
C TYR A 41 0.26 -21.45 -53.63
N PHE A 42 1.33 -20.99 -52.97
CA PHE A 42 1.74 -19.57 -52.96
C PHE A 42 0.60 -18.63 -52.54
N ASN A 43 0.10 -18.81 -51.32
CA ASN A 43 -0.88 -17.93 -50.66
C ASN A 43 -0.42 -17.67 -49.19
N ASN A 44 -1.30 -17.07 -48.37
CA ASN A 44 -1.03 -16.75 -46.97
C ASN A 44 -1.91 -17.59 -46.00
N ILE A 45 -2.35 -18.77 -46.42
CA ILE A 45 -3.33 -19.59 -45.69
C ILE A 45 -2.68 -20.21 -44.46
N SER A 46 -3.27 -20.00 -43.29
CA SER A 46 -2.88 -20.69 -42.04
C SER A 46 -3.89 -21.78 -41.64
N ASP A 47 -5.18 -21.58 -41.94
CA ASP A 47 -6.25 -22.53 -41.63
C ASP A 47 -6.66 -23.29 -42.90
N ILE A 48 -6.28 -24.57 -42.98
CA ILE A 48 -6.68 -25.46 -44.08
C ILE A 48 -8.00 -26.19 -43.80
N SER A 49 -8.58 -26.07 -42.60
CA SER A 49 -9.77 -26.82 -42.19
C SER A 49 -11.00 -26.71 -43.10
N PRO A 50 -11.24 -25.62 -43.85
CA PRO A 50 -12.37 -25.55 -44.79
C PRO A 50 -12.37 -26.65 -45.86
N VAL A 51 -11.21 -27.23 -46.21
CA VAL A 51 -11.15 -28.33 -47.19
C VAL A 51 -11.66 -29.65 -46.63
N SER A 52 -11.73 -29.83 -45.31
CA SER A 52 -12.03 -31.12 -44.65
C SER A 52 -13.32 -31.78 -45.10
N SER A 53 -14.28 -30.96 -45.53
CA SER A 53 -15.60 -31.38 -45.97
C SER A 53 -15.68 -31.70 -47.47
N LEU A 54 -14.60 -31.48 -48.21
CA LEU A 54 -14.50 -31.75 -49.65
C LEU A 54 -14.11 -33.21 -49.90
N THR A 55 -14.91 -34.16 -49.43
CA THR A 55 -14.54 -35.59 -49.40
C THR A 55 -14.33 -36.23 -50.78
N LYS A 56 -14.71 -35.55 -51.87
CA LYS A 56 -14.42 -35.97 -53.26
C LYS A 56 -13.03 -35.56 -53.74
N LEU A 57 -12.29 -34.76 -52.97
CA LEU A 57 -10.99 -34.24 -53.36
C LEU A 57 -10.00 -35.38 -53.62
N GLN A 58 -9.34 -35.31 -54.76
CA GLN A 58 -8.33 -36.28 -55.20
C GLN A 58 -6.94 -35.66 -55.26
N ARG A 59 -6.85 -34.38 -55.63
CA ARG A 59 -5.59 -33.64 -55.69
C ARG A 59 -5.70 -32.31 -54.96
N LEU A 60 -4.76 -32.08 -54.05
CA LEU A 60 -4.69 -30.90 -53.21
C LEU A 60 -3.25 -30.36 -53.19
N PHE A 61 -3.09 -29.12 -53.62
CA PHE A 61 -1.80 -28.44 -53.64
C PHE A 61 -1.90 -27.13 -52.86
N PHE A 62 -1.20 -27.05 -51.73
CA PHE A 62 -1.16 -25.84 -50.89
C PHE A 62 0.25 -25.56 -50.37
N TYR A 63 1.27 -25.99 -51.12
CA TYR A 63 2.65 -25.65 -50.79
C TYR A 63 2.88 -24.14 -50.79
N ASN A 64 3.87 -23.66 -50.04
CA ASN A 64 4.13 -22.22 -49.85
C ASN A 64 2.92 -21.49 -49.24
N ASN A 65 2.55 -21.90 -48.03
CA ASN A 65 1.52 -21.29 -47.18
C ASN A 65 2.03 -21.28 -45.71
N LYS A 66 1.14 -21.03 -44.74
CA LYS A 66 1.47 -20.95 -43.30
C LYS A 66 0.74 -22.02 -42.48
N VAL A 67 0.37 -23.14 -43.10
CA VAL A 67 -0.43 -24.20 -42.45
C VAL A 67 0.45 -24.97 -41.48
N SER A 68 0.04 -25.03 -40.21
CA SER A 68 0.69 -25.85 -39.17
C SER A 68 -0.14 -27.08 -38.79
N ASP A 69 -1.47 -26.92 -38.71
CA ASP A 69 -2.39 -27.99 -38.36
C ASP A 69 -3.02 -28.62 -39.61
N VAL A 70 -2.78 -29.91 -39.79
CA VAL A 70 -3.33 -30.75 -40.87
C VAL A 70 -4.31 -31.81 -40.38
N SER A 71 -4.75 -31.73 -39.12
CA SER A 71 -5.71 -32.66 -38.51
C SER A 71 -6.99 -32.83 -39.34
N SER A 72 -7.46 -31.72 -39.88
CA SER A 72 -8.65 -31.62 -40.73
C SER A 72 -8.58 -32.43 -42.03
N LEU A 73 -7.37 -32.75 -42.51
CA LEU A 73 -7.15 -33.51 -43.73
C LEU A 73 -7.41 -35.01 -43.57
N ALA A 74 -7.48 -35.53 -42.34
CA ALA A 74 -7.75 -36.94 -42.06
C ALA A 74 -9.06 -37.45 -42.70
N ASN A 75 -10.02 -36.55 -42.97
CA ASN A 75 -11.30 -36.86 -43.60
C ASN A 75 -11.21 -37.05 -45.13
N LEU A 76 -10.10 -36.66 -45.78
CA LEU A 76 -9.95 -36.67 -47.23
C LEU A 76 -9.42 -38.01 -47.74
N THR A 77 -10.10 -39.11 -47.41
CA THR A 77 -9.62 -40.47 -47.72
C THR A 77 -9.52 -40.79 -49.22
N ASN A 78 -10.09 -39.95 -50.09
CA ASN A 78 -9.98 -40.06 -51.56
C ASN A 78 -8.77 -39.35 -52.16
N ILE A 79 -7.97 -38.66 -51.34
CA ILE A 79 -6.79 -37.95 -51.82
C ILE A 79 -5.74 -38.92 -52.38
N ASN A 80 -5.26 -38.65 -53.59
CA ASN A 80 -4.19 -39.41 -54.26
C ASN A 80 -2.94 -38.57 -54.51
N TRP A 81 -3.06 -37.24 -54.55
CA TRP A 81 -1.95 -36.31 -54.65
C TRP A 81 -2.08 -35.20 -53.60
N LEU A 82 -1.15 -35.18 -52.65
CA LEU A 82 -1.08 -34.16 -51.60
C LEU A 82 0.28 -33.43 -51.68
N SER A 83 0.27 -32.14 -51.94
CA SER A 83 1.48 -31.31 -51.93
C SER A 83 1.35 -30.16 -50.93
N ALA A 84 2.14 -30.22 -49.87
CA ALA A 84 2.10 -29.36 -48.70
C ALA A 84 3.51 -28.92 -48.24
N GLY A 85 4.50 -28.94 -49.14
CA GLY A 85 5.84 -28.42 -48.85
C GLY A 85 5.83 -26.92 -48.51
N HIS A 86 6.89 -26.39 -47.90
CA HIS A 86 6.97 -24.96 -47.54
C HIS A 86 5.75 -24.48 -46.73
N ASN A 87 5.41 -25.22 -45.67
CA ASN A 87 4.40 -24.88 -44.67
C ASN A 87 5.04 -24.91 -43.27
N GLN A 88 4.22 -25.04 -42.22
CA GLN A 88 4.65 -25.07 -40.81
C GLN A 88 4.28 -26.39 -40.14
N ILE A 89 4.21 -27.48 -40.91
CA ILE A 89 3.71 -28.77 -40.43
C ILE A 89 4.78 -29.47 -39.59
N SER A 90 4.44 -29.83 -38.35
CA SER A 90 5.32 -30.53 -37.42
C SER A 90 4.86 -31.95 -37.06
N ASP A 91 3.58 -32.28 -37.26
CA ASP A 91 2.99 -33.57 -36.88
C ASP A 91 2.26 -34.22 -38.07
N LEU A 92 2.77 -35.36 -38.53
CA LEU A 92 2.19 -36.11 -39.65
C LEU A 92 1.15 -37.16 -39.25
N THR A 93 0.90 -37.36 -37.95
CA THR A 93 -0.04 -38.39 -37.48
C THR A 93 -1.44 -38.29 -38.08
N PRO A 94 -2.01 -37.10 -38.37
CA PRO A 94 -3.34 -37.04 -38.99
C PRO A 94 -3.40 -37.62 -40.41
N LEU A 95 -2.26 -37.70 -41.09
CA LEU A 95 -2.18 -38.16 -42.47
C LEU A 95 -2.04 -39.70 -42.56
N ALA A 96 -1.84 -40.39 -41.44
CA ALA A 96 -1.50 -41.81 -41.40
C ALA A 96 -2.49 -42.72 -42.16
N ASN A 97 -3.77 -42.36 -42.15
CA ASN A 97 -4.84 -43.16 -42.76
C ASN A 97 -5.15 -42.79 -44.22
N LEU A 98 -4.45 -41.82 -44.81
CA LEU A 98 -4.63 -41.39 -46.21
C LEU A 98 -3.94 -42.34 -47.19
N THR A 99 -4.27 -43.62 -47.10
CA THR A 99 -3.57 -44.73 -47.79
C THR A 99 -3.74 -44.75 -49.32
N ARG A 100 -4.62 -43.91 -49.87
CA ARG A 100 -4.80 -43.73 -51.33
C ARG A 100 -3.80 -42.78 -51.97
N ILE A 101 -2.95 -42.12 -51.16
CA ILE A 101 -1.88 -41.25 -51.65
C ILE A 101 -0.92 -42.04 -52.55
N THR A 102 -0.59 -41.45 -53.69
CA THR A 102 0.39 -41.95 -54.68
C THR A 102 1.47 -40.91 -54.98
N GLN A 103 1.20 -39.64 -54.71
CA GLN A 103 2.12 -38.52 -54.86
C GLN A 103 2.04 -37.65 -53.60
N LEU A 104 3.20 -37.39 -52.98
CA LEU A 104 3.29 -36.70 -51.69
C LEU A 104 4.42 -35.67 -51.71
N GLY A 105 4.16 -34.46 -51.20
CA GLY A 105 5.14 -33.41 -51.01
C GLY A 105 5.03 -32.82 -49.59
N LEU A 106 6.08 -32.97 -48.78
CA LEU A 106 6.15 -32.46 -47.40
C LEU A 106 7.49 -31.77 -47.08
N ASN A 107 8.27 -31.43 -48.10
CA ASN A 107 9.60 -30.86 -47.96
C ASN A 107 9.56 -29.42 -47.41
N ASP A 108 10.66 -29.02 -46.77
CA ASP A 108 11.03 -27.64 -46.48
C ASP A 108 10.02 -26.87 -45.62
N GLN A 109 9.53 -27.51 -44.56
CA GLN A 109 8.75 -26.85 -43.53
C GLN A 109 9.61 -25.85 -42.76
N ALA A 110 9.01 -24.78 -42.26
CA ALA A 110 9.72 -23.83 -41.39
C ALA A 110 8.77 -23.15 -40.42
N TRP A 111 9.12 -23.13 -39.13
CA TRP A 111 8.40 -22.35 -38.13
C TRP A 111 9.31 -21.85 -37.02
N THR A 112 8.79 -20.89 -36.26
CA THR A 112 9.43 -20.31 -35.10
C THR A 112 8.62 -20.67 -33.86
N ASN A 113 9.25 -21.30 -32.88
CA ASN A 113 8.65 -21.61 -31.60
C ASN A 113 8.36 -20.33 -30.80
N ALA A 114 7.52 -20.46 -29.77
CA ALA A 114 7.44 -19.44 -28.74
C ALA A 114 8.82 -19.22 -28.10
N PRO A 115 9.25 -17.96 -27.84
CA PRO A 115 10.54 -17.70 -27.22
C PRO A 115 10.65 -18.34 -25.82
N VAL A 116 11.85 -18.78 -25.46
CA VAL A 116 12.19 -19.26 -24.10
C VAL A 116 13.28 -18.39 -23.49
N ASN A 117 13.42 -18.39 -22.16
CA ASN A 117 14.47 -17.62 -21.52
C ASN A 117 15.85 -18.22 -21.84
N TYR A 118 16.82 -17.36 -22.16
CA TYR A 118 18.21 -17.75 -22.28
C TYR A 118 18.73 -18.28 -20.93
N LYS A 119 19.47 -19.38 -20.99
CA LYS A 119 20.28 -19.93 -19.91
C LYS A 119 21.57 -20.46 -20.52
N ALA A 120 22.62 -20.63 -19.72
CA ALA A 120 23.83 -21.29 -20.20
C ALA A 120 23.54 -22.72 -20.70
N ASN A 121 22.57 -23.41 -20.08
CA ASN A 121 22.07 -24.69 -20.55
C ASN A 121 20.57 -24.54 -20.91
N VAL A 122 20.26 -24.53 -22.19
CA VAL A 122 18.88 -24.50 -22.71
C VAL A 122 18.50 -25.89 -23.18
N SER A 123 17.33 -26.37 -22.77
CA SER A 123 16.73 -27.60 -23.31
C SER A 123 15.32 -27.30 -23.80
N ILE A 124 14.97 -27.78 -25.00
CA ILE A 124 13.61 -27.72 -25.54
C ILE A 124 13.19 -29.12 -26.01
N PRO A 125 11.90 -29.49 -25.87
CA PRO A 125 11.41 -30.75 -26.39
C PRO A 125 11.37 -30.72 -27.92
N ASN A 126 11.79 -31.82 -28.54
CA ASN A 126 11.53 -32.09 -29.95
C ASN A 126 10.03 -32.34 -30.14
N THR A 127 9.43 -31.64 -31.12
CA THR A 127 7.98 -31.72 -31.40
C THR A 127 7.68 -32.36 -32.75
N VAL A 128 8.71 -32.71 -33.53
CA VAL A 128 8.55 -33.21 -34.90
C VAL A 128 8.17 -34.68 -34.86
N LYS A 129 6.97 -35.02 -35.37
CA LYS A 129 6.46 -36.39 -35.36
C LYS A 129 6.23 -36.94 -36.76
N ASN A 130 6.63 -38.19 -36.94
CA ASN A 130 6.30 -38.97 -38.12
C ASN A 130 4.84 -39.47 -38.06
N VAL A 131 4.38 -40.10 -39.14
CA VAL A 131 3.02 -40.67 -39.31
C VAL A 131 2.68 -41.73 -38.26
N THR A 132 3.68 -42.37 -37.65
CA THR A 132 3.50 -43.35 -36.57
C THR A 132 3.33 -42.70 -35.19
N GLY A 133 3.57 -41.39 -35.08
CA GLY A 133 3.64 -40.65 -33.82
C GLY A 133 5.01 -40.65 -33.15
N ALA A 134 5.99 -41.39 -33.69
CA ALA A 134 7.37 -41.36 -33.21
C ALA A 134 8.05 -40.01 -33.51
N LEU A 135 8.93 -39.56 -32.62
CA LEU A 135 9.73 -38.36 -32.82
C LEU A 135 10.75 -38.57 -33.94
N ILE A 136 10.93 -37.55 -34.76
CA ILE A 136 11.97 -37.52 -35.80
C ILE A 136 13.20 -36.86 -35.21
N ALA A 137 14.29 -37.61 -35.07
CA ALA A 137 15.54 -37.06 -34.57
C ALA A 137 16.03 -35.90 -35.46
N PRO A 138 16.60 -34.82 -34.90
CA PRO A 138 17.17 -33.74 -35.67
C PRO A 138 18.27 -34.22 -36.63
N ALA A 139 18.28 -33.67 -37.85
CA ALA A 139 19.32 -33.90 -38.84
C ALA A 139 20.56 -33.02 -38.58
N THR A 140 20.34 -31.77 -38.19
CA THR A 140 21.39 -30.85 -37.71
C THR A 140 20.86 -30.03 -36.55
N ILE A 141 21.76 -29.57 -35.68
CA ILE A 141 21.45 -28.72 -34.52
C ILE A 141 22.47 -27.59 -34.52
N SER A 142 22.00 -26.34 -34.41
CA SER A 142 22.88 -25.16 -34.40
C SER A 142 23.72 -25.08 -33.12
N ASP A 143 24.73 -24.21 -33.12
CA ASP A 143 25.48 -23.81 -31.91
C ASP A 143 26.04 -24.97 -31.09
N GLY A 144 26.36 -26.09 -31.75
CA GLY A 144 26.91 -27.29 -31.08
C GLY A 144 25.92 -28.02 -30.19
N GLY A 145 24.61 -27.80 -30.37
CA GLY A 145 23.57 -28.51 -29.62
C GLY A 145 23.58 -30.02 -29.86
N SER A 146 22.92 -30.74 -28.96
CA SER A 146 22.86 -32.21 -28.93
C SER A 146 21.44 -32.70 -28.72
N TYR A 147 21.17 -33.94 -29.12
CA TYR A 147 19.85 -34.56 -28.99
C TYR A 147 19.93 -35.81 -28.11
N ALA A 148 19.07 -35.84 -27.10
CA ALA A 148 18.79 -37.01 -26.28
C ALA A 148 17.27 -37.08 -26.10
N GLU A 149 16.62 -38.01 -26.80
CA GLU A 149 15.15 -38.07 -26.86
C GLU A 149 14.51 -37.95 -25.46
N PRO A 150 13.54 -37.03 -25.26
CA PRO A 150 12.86 -36.20 -26.28
C PRO A 150 13.50 -34.83 -26.54
N ASP A 151 14.59 -34.48 -25.86
CA ASP A 151 15.06 -33.11 -25.72
C ASP A 151 16.23 -32.77 -26.63
N ILE A 152 16.26 -31.51 -27.06
CA ILE A 152 17.39 -30.89 -27.76
C ILE A 152 18.01 -29.89 -26.79
N THR A 153 19.30 -30.06 -26.52
CA THR A 153 20.03 -29.29 -25.49
C THR A 153 21.19 -28.52 -26.09
N TRP A 154 21.35 -27.27 -25.68
CA TRP A 154 22.48 -26.40 -26.01
C TRP A 154 23.22 -25.96 -24.75
N ASN A 155 24.55 -25.94 -24.83
CA ASN A 155 25.42 -25.28 -23.86
C ASN A 155 25.98 -24.01 -24.48
N LEU A 156 25.40 -22.87 -24.12
CA LEU A 156 25.66 -21.55 -24.70
C LEU A 156 26.54 -20.73 -23.73
N PRO A 157 27.84 -20.51 -24.03
CA PRO A 157 28.75 -19.80 -23.13
C PRO A 157 28.48 -18.29 -23.08
N SER A 158 27.78 -17.76 -24.08
CA SER A 158 27.38 -16.36 -24.20
C SER A 158 25.97 -16.27 -24.74
N TYR A 159 25.30 -15.13 -24.47
CA TYR A 159 23.97 -14.89 -24.99
C TYR A 159 23.92 -15.01 -26.52
N THR A 160 22.97 -15.82 -26.99
CA THR A 160 22.57 -15.92 -28.39
C THR A 160 21.08 -15.62 -28.47
N ASN A 161 20.66 -14.88 -29.49
CA ASN A 161 19.28 -14.46 -29.70
C ASN A 161 18.34 -15.61 -30.12
N GLU A 162 18.86 -16.63 -30.79
CA GLU A 162 18.10 -17.82 -31.19
C GLU A 162 19.03 -19.03 -31.37
N VAL A 163 18.45 -20.21 -31.26
CA VAL A 163 19.06 -21.48 -31.68
C VAL A 163 18.09 -22.18 -32.64
N SER A 164 18.55 -23.19 -33.37
CA SER A 164 17.72 -23.90 -34.32
C SER A 164 18.13 -25.35 -34.50
N TYR A 165 17.24 -26.14 -35.07
CA TYR A 165 17.55 -27.47 -35.56
C TYR A 165 16.79 -27.76 -36.86
N THR A 166 17.28 -28.72 -37.63
CA THR A 166 16.61 -29.21 -38.83
C THR A 166 16.19 -30.65 -38.64
N PHE A 167 15.23 -31.11 -39.44
CA PHE A 167 14.89 -32.52 -39.57
C PHE A 167 14.82 -32.87 -41.06
N ASN A 168 15.10 -34.13 -41.37
CA ASN A 168 15.09 -34.63 -42.74
C ASN A 168 14.87 -36.15 -42.71
N GLN A 169 13.62 -36.57 -42.96
CA GLN A 169 13.21 -37.97 -42.88
C GLN A 169 12.40 -38.36 -44.12
N SER A 170 12.80 -39.44 -44.79
CA SER A 170 11.98 -40.06 -45.83
C SER A 170 10.73 -40.69 -45.20
N VAL A 171 9.56 -40.40 -45.75
CA VAL A 171 8.26 -40.87 -45.28
C VAL A 171 7.43 -41.38 -46.45
N THR A 172 6.64 -42.43 -46.22
CA THR A 172 5.71 -42.98 -47.19
C THR A 172 4.32 -43.10 -46.56
N ILE A 173 3.30 -42.61 -47.27
CA ILE A 173 1.88 -42.75 -46.93
C ILE A 173 1.17 -43.34 -48.13
N GLY A 174 0.52 -44.49 -47.95
CA GLY A 174 0.01 -45.26 -49.09
C GLY A 174 1.15 -45.70 -50.01
N LYS A 175 1.17 -45.15 -51.23
CA LYS A 175 2.24 -45.34 -52.23
C LYS A 175 3.04 -44.07 -52.52
N GLY A 176 2.67 -42.93 -51.93
CA GLY A 176 3.40 -41.68 -52.11
C GLY A 176 4.57 -41.61 -51.14
N THR A 177 5.76 -41.38 -51.69
CA THR A 177 7.00 -41.19 -50.93
C THR A 177 7.47 -39.76 -51.07
N THR A 178 7.94 -39.18 -49.97
CA THR A 178 8.51 -37.83 -49.94
C THR A 178 9.57 -37.73 -48.87
N THR A 179 10.28 -36.61 -48.84
CA THR A 179 11.08 -36.20 -47.69
C THR A 179 10.28 -35.22 -46.86
N PHE A 180 10.00 -35.57 -45.61
CA PHE A 180 9.53 -34.63 -44.61
C PHE A 180 10.76 -33.95 -43.99
N SER A 181 10.98 -32.70 -44.38
CA SER A 181 12.13 -31.90 -43.94
C SER A 181 11.69 -30.53 -43.49
N GLY A 182 12.53 -29.88 -42.68
CA GLY A 182 12.29 -28.52 -42.29
C GLY A 182 13.28 -27.97 -41.27
N THR A 183 13.06 -26.72 -40.91
CA THR A 183 13.86 -25.95 -39.94
C THR A 183 12.96 -25.44 -38.82
N VAL A 184 13.41 -25.61 -37.59
CA VAL A 184 12.75 -25.11 -36.39
C VAL A 184 13.63 -24.08 -35.73
N THR A 185 13.13 -22.85 -35.63
CA THR A 185 13.81 -21.75 -34.93
C THR A 185 13.27 -21.60 -33.52
N GLN A 186 14.17 -21.53 -32.54
CA GLN A 186 13.85 -21.28 -31.14
C GLN A 186 14.46 -19.94 -30.70
N PRO A 187 13.64 -18.88 -30.59
CA PRO A 187 14.11 -17.61 -30.04
C PRO A 187 14.45 -17.74 -28.55
N LEU A 188 15.49 -17.03 -28.10
CA LEU A 188 15.95 -16.97 -26.72
C LEU A 188 15.85 -15.53 -26.21
N LYS A 189 15.28 -15.35 -25.01
CA LYS A 189 15.11 -14.04 -24.36
C LYS A 189 16.25 -13.76 -23.40
N ALA A 190 16.88 -12.59 -23.52
CA ALA A 190 17.87 -12.12 -22.55
C ALA A 190 17.15 -11.72 -21.25
N ILE A 191 17.31 -12.51 -20.19
CA ILE A 191 16.75 -12.21 -18.86
C ILE A 191 17.87 -11.83 -17.89
N PHE A 192 17.62 -10.82 -17.06
CA PHE A 192 18.55 -10.31 -16.06
C PHE A 192 17.85 -10.11 -14.72
N ASN A 193 18.62 -10.11 -13.64
CA ASN A 193 18.11 -9.94 -12.29
C ASN A 193 18.04 -8.46 -11.91
N ALA A 194 16.85 -8.00 -11.53
CA ALA A 194 16.69 -6.79 -10.74
C ALA A 194 16.63 -7.17 -9.26
N LYS A 195 17.64 -6.75 -8.50
CA LYS A 195 17.76 -7.00 -7.06
C LYS A 195 17.31 -5.79 -6.29
N PHE A 196 16.37 -5.98 -5.37
CA PHE A 196 15.80 -4.93 -4.54
C PHE A 196 16.28 -5.08 -3.10
N HIS A 197 16.92 -4.02 -2.60
CA HIS A 197 17.53 -3.97 -1.28
C HIS A 197 16.74 -3.06 -0.34
N VAL A 198 16.23 -3.61 0.76
CA VAL A 198 15.52 -2.86 1.81
C VAL A 198 16.10 -3.23 3.17
N ASP A 199 16.72 -2.26 3.85
CA ASP A 199 17.30 -2.44 5.20
C ASP A 199 18.18 -3.72 5.33
N GLY A 200 18.96 -4.04 4.30
CA GLY A 200 19.86 -5.19 4.26
C GLY A 200 19.23 -6.51 3.83
N LYS A 201 17.93 -6.54 3.51
CA LYS A 201 17.25 -7.69 2.88
C LYS A 201 17.22 -7.52 1.37
N GLU A 202 17.50 -8.60 0.64
CA GLU A 202 17.48 -8.66 -0.82
C GLU A 202 16.27 -9.48 -1.30
N THR A 203 15.61 -9.00 -2.36
CA THR A 203 14.65 -9.77 -3.15
C THR A 203 14.98 -9.62 -4.63
N THR A 204 14.71 -10.65 -5.43
CA THR A 204 15.15 -10.68 -6.83
C THR A 204 13.97 -10.91 -7.76
N LYS A 205 13.96 -10.21 -8.89
CA LYS A 205 13.01 -10.41 -9.99
C LYS A 205 13.74 -10.54 -11.31
N GLU A 206 13.47 -11.61 -12.05
CA GLU A 206 13.96 -11.78 -13.42
C GLU A 206 13.12 -10.94 -14.40
N VAL A 207 13.78 -10.17 -15.26
CA VAL A 207 13.13 -9.34 -16.29
C VAL A 207 13.88 -9.43 -17.60
N GLU A 208 13.14 -9.49 -18.71
CA GLU A 208 13.70 -9.45 -20.05
C GLU A 208 14.31 -8.07 -20.37
N ALA A 209 15.51 -8.05 -20.94
CA ALA A 209 16.18 -6.82 -21.33
C ALA A 209 15.32 -5.97 -22.26
N GLY A 210 15.31 -4.65 -22.04
CA GLY A 210 14.50 -3.71 -22.81
C GLY A 210 13.05 -3.58 -22.33
N ASN A 211 12.57 -4.45 -21.43
CA ASN A 211 11.25 -4.32 -20.82
C ASN A 211 11.28 -3.45 -19.56
N LEU A 212 10.12 -2.87 -19.22
CA LEU A 212 9.95 -2.14 -17.97
C LEU A 212 9.89 -3.10 -16.78
N LEU A 213 10.48 -2.68 -15.66
CA LEU A 213 10.38 -3.37 -14.39
C LEU A 213 9.05 -2.98 -13.71
N THR A 214 8.33 -3.95 -13.13
CA THR A 214 7.17 -3.63 -12.28
C THR A 214 7.68 -3.10 -10.93
N GLU A 215 7.16 -1.96 -10.49
CA GLU A 215 7.50 -1.41 -9.17
C GLU A 215 7.05 -2.38 -8.06
N PRO A 216 7.95 -2.74 -7.12
CA PRO A 216 7.57 -3.56 -5.98
C PRO A 216 6.71 -2.77 -4.98
N ALA A 217 6.11 -3.47 -4.03
CA ALA A 217 5.38 -2.82 -2.94
C ALA A 217 6.30 -1.82 -2.20
N LYS A 218 5.78 -0.62 -1.94
CA LYS A 218 6.56 0.43 -1.26
C LYS A 218 6.95 -0.04 0.14
N PRO A 219 8.24 -0.08 0.48
CA PRO A 219 8.67 -0.47 1.81
C PRO A 219 8.26 0.59 2.84
N VAL A 220 7.98 0.14 4.07
CA VAL A 220 7.57 1.00 5.18
C VAL A 220 8.63 0.92 6.27
N LYS A 221 9.00 2.09 6.81
CA LYS A 221 9.97 2.23 7.89
C LYS A 221 9.50 3.28 8.88
N GLU A 222 9.25 2.89 10.13
CA GLU A 222 8.72 3.80 11.16
C GLU A 222 9.61 5.03 11.34
N GLY A 223 9.00 6.21 11.31
CA GLY A 223 9.72 7.48 11.46
C GLY A 223 10.45 7.97 10.20
N TYR A 224 10.29 7.29 9.06
CA TYR A 224 10.88 7.68 7.79
C TYR A 224 9.86 7.67 6.65
N THR A 225 10.09 8.51 5.65
CA THR A 225 9.35 8.55 4.38
C THR A 225 10.16 7.87 3.29
N PHE A 226 9.58 6.87 2.61
CA PHE A 226 10.20 6.24 1.45
C PHE A 226 10.26 7.22 0.27
N ILE A 227 11.46 7.48 -0.26
CA ILE A 227 11.68 8.46 -1.34
C ILE A 227 11.82 7.82 -2.72
N GLY A 228 12.13 6.52 -2.80
CA GLY A 228 12.23 5.78 -4.05
C GLY A 228 13.29 4.69 -4.05
N TRP A 229 13.41 4.04 -5.19
CA TRP A 229 14.44 3.06 -5.50
C TRP A 229 15.59 3.73 -6.26
N PHE A 230 16.82 3.46 -5.87
CA PHE A 230 18.02 4.09 -6.44
C PHE A 230 19.07 3.04 -6.81
N ASP A 231 19.88 3.33 -7.82
CA ASP A 231 20.99 2.45 -8.27
C ASP A 231 22.17 2.34 -7.29
N ALA A 232 22.13 3.09 -6.18
CA ALA A 232 23.16 3.07 -5.14
C ALA A 232 22.54 3.06 -3.74
N LYS A 233 23.29 2.49 -2.78
CA LYS A 233 22.86 2.38 -1.36
C LYS A 233 22.57 3.74 -0.71
N THR A 234 23.30 4.78 -1.11
CA THR A 234 23.11 6.17 -0.67
C THR A 234 23.29 7.10 -1.86
N GLY A 235 22.33 8.00 -2.11
CA GLY A 235 22.35 8.87 -3.30
C GLY A 235 22.04 8.11 -4.59
N GLY A 236 22.80 8.36 -5.66
CA GLY A 236 22.59 7.67 -6.94
C GLY A 236 21.42 8.21 -7.76
N THR A 237 21.09 7.49 -8.83
CA THR A 237 19.99 7.83 -9.75
C THR A 237 18.73 7.11 -9.30
N LYS A 238 17.64 7.86 -9.17
CA LYS A 238 16.32 7.29 -8.88
C LYS A 238 15.84 6.49 -10.09
N TRP A 239 15.54 5.21 -9.90
CA TRP A 239 14.94 4.38 -10.92
C TRP A 239 13.48 4.78 -11.17
N ASN A 240 13.14 5.00 -12.44
CA ASN A 240 11.79 5.33 -12.88
C ASN A 240 11.14 4.12 -13.56
N PHE A 241 10.27 3.42 -12.85
CA PHE A 241 9.57 2.22 -13.33
C PHE A 241 8.65 2.46 -14.54
N SER A 242 8.38 3.72 -14.92
CA SER A 242 7.59 4.05 -16.11
C SER A 242 8.42 4.26 -17.38
N THR A 243 9.73 4.52 -17.24
CA THR A 243 10.60 4.86 -18.38
C THR A 243 11.84 4.00 -18.48
N ASP A 244 12.40 3.57 -17.34
CA ASP A 244 13.67 2.88 -17.29
C ASP A 244 13.45 1.40 -17.61
N LYS A 245 14.19 0.97 -18.61
CA LYS A 245 14.14 -0.39 -19.15
C LYS A 245 15.26 -1.22 -18.56
N MET A 246 15.00 -2.51 -18.37
CA MET A 246 16.00 -3.45 -17.88
C MET A 246 17.21 -3.47 -18.84
N PRO A 247 18.44 -3.21 -18.36
CA PRO A 247 19.62 -3.23 -19.21
C PRO A 247 20.06 -4.67 -19.50
N THR A 248 21.14 -4.82 -20.26
CA THR A 248 21.74 -6.13 -20.60
C THR A 248 22.68 -6.65 -19.51
N ASN A 249 22.38 -6.38 -18.25
CA ASN A 249 23.12 -6.82 -17.06
C ASN A 249 22.20 -6.79 -15.83
N ASP A 250 22.60 -7.53 -14.79
CA ASP A 250 21.92 -7.46 -13.50
C ASP A 250 22.04 -6.05 -12.90
N ILE A 251 21.01 -5.61 -12.18
CA ILE A 251 20.97 -4.30 -11.49
C ILE A 251 20.63 -4.47 -10.02
N ASP A 252 21.15 -3.55 -9.21
CA ASP A 252 20.84 -3.42 -7.79
C ASP A 252 20.07 -2.10 -7.56
N LEU A 253 18.90 -2.20 -6.95
CA LEU A 253 18.04 -1.08 -6.60
C LEU A 253 17.85 -1.04 -5.08
N TYR A 254 18.20 0.08 -4.48
CA TYR A 254 18.19 0.30 -3.04
C TYR A 254 17.03 1.21 -2.66
N ALA A 255 16.21 0.77 -1.71
CA ALA A 255 15.20 1.61 -1.11
C ALA A 255 15.86 2.71 -0.27
N GLN A 256 15.57 3.96 -0.57
CA GLN A 256 16.05 5.09 0.23
C GLN A 256 14.89 5.78 0.95
N PHE A 257 15.23 6.35 2.10
CA PHE A 257 14.29 6.95 3.03
C PHE A 257 14.79 8.30 3.53
N SER A 258 13.87 9.25 3.70
CA SER A 258 14.11 10.52 4.37
C SER A 258 13.59 10.44 5.81
N ILE A 259 14.35 10.95 6.78
CA ILE A 259 13.92 10.97 8.18
C ILE A 259 12.78 11.98 8.36
N ASN A 260 11.71 11.59 9.05
CA ASN A 260 10.60 12.49 9.32
C ASN A 260 10.90 13.36 10.54
N SER A 261 10.38 14.57 10.56
CA SER A 261 10.36 15.42 11.75
C SER A 261 8.96 15.49 12.36
N TYR A 262 8.93 15.66 13.68
CA TYR A 262 7.70 15.72 14.45
C TYR A 262 7.75 16.92 15.39
N THR A 263 6.58 17.41 15.75
CA THR A 263 6.42 18.57 16.63
C THR A 263 6.10 18.14 18.06
N ALA A 264 6.87 18.64 19.01
CA ALA A 264 6.55 18.59 20.42
C ALA A 264 6.01 19.95 20.87
N THR A 265 4.80 19.97 21.42
CA THR A 265 4.17 21.15 22.00
C THR A 265 4.40 21.16 23.50
N LEU A 266 4.96 22.25 24.03
CA LEU A 266 5.16 22.49 25.46
C LEU A 266 4.03 23.40 25.95
N ASP A 267 3.08 22.85 26.68
CA ASP A 267 1.92 23.53 27.25
C ASP A 267 2.17 23.92 28.72
N ASN A 268 2.21 25.22 28.99
CA ASN A 268 2.26 25.78 30.33
C ASN A 268 0.92 26.48 30.68
N ASP A 269 0.01 25.75 31.30
CA ASP A 269 -1.33 26.24 31.69
C ASP A 269 -2.10 26.94 30.55
N GLY A 270 -2.01 26.39 29.34
CA GLY A 270 -2.65 26.90 28.13
C GLY A 270 -1.76 27.83 27.28
N VAL A 271 -0.60 28.26 27.79
CA VAL A 271 0.40 29.00 27.00
C VAL A 271 1.35 28.00 26.36
N THR A 272 1.29 27.87 25.04
CA THR A 272 2.04 26.84 24.31
C THR A 272 3.25 27.39 23.57
N THR A 273 4.35 26.63 23.58
CA THR A 273 5.47 26.77 22.63
C THR A 273 5.69 25.44 21.92
N SER A 274 6.48 25.41 20.84
CA SER A 274 6.71 24.18 20.09
C SER A 274 8.15 24.07 19.59
N GLN A 275 8.63 22.83 19.50
CA GLN A 275 9.88 22.47 18.86
C GLN A 275 9.62 21.38 17.83
N THR A 276 10.29 21.47 16.69
CA THR A 276 10.26 20.42 15.66
C THR A 276 11.65 19.80 15.60
N VAL A 277 11.70 18.49 15.79
CA VAL A 277 12.95 17.72 15.75
C VAL A 277 12.74 16.45 14.93
N ASP A 278 13.83 15.94 14.37
CA ASP A 278 13.81 14.68 13.63
C ASP A 278 13.40 13.52 14.54
N TYR A 279 12.82 12.48 13.93
CA TYR A 279 12.55 11.22 14.61
C TYR A 279 13.78 10.72 15.37
N GLN A 280 13.57 10.25 16.61
CA GLN A 280 14.64 9.84 17.53
C GLN A 280 15.59 10.96 17.97
N GLY A 281 15.37 12.21 17.56
CA GLY A 281 16.07 13.39 18.04
C GLY A 281 15.69 13.76 19.48
N LEU A 282 16.52 14.59 20.12
CA LEU A 282 16.27 15.12 21.47
C LEU A 282 15.67 16.52 21.37
N LEU A 283 14.72 16.83 22.25
CA LEU A 283 14.20 18.18 22.43
C LEU A 283 15.18 19.03 23.24
N GLN A 284 15.21 20.33 22.96
CA GLN A 284 15.91 21.28 23.82
C GLN A 284 15.07 21.56 25.07
N GLU A 285 15.67 21.44 26.26
CA GLU A 285 14.96 21.78 27.50
C GLU A 285 14.64 23.28 27.54
N PRO A 286 13.36 23.66 27.70
CA PRO A 286 12.99 25.07 27.84
C PRO A 286 13.38 25.59 29.22
N THR A 287 13.48 26.92 29.37
CA THR A 287 13.63 27.53 30.69
C THR A 287 12.46 27.12 31.59
N ALA A 288 12.76 26.70 32.82
CA ALA A 288 11.75 26.29 33.78
C ALA A 288 10.73 27.43 34.00
N PRO A 289 9.43 27.19 33.76
CA PRO A 289 8.42 28.21 33.95
C PRO A 289 8.24 28.53 35.45
N THR A 290 7.90 29.77 35.75
CA THR A 290 7.59 30.22 37.11
C THR A 290 6.09 30.47 37.27
N LYS A 291 5.57 30.08 38.43
CA LYS A 291 4.15 30.25 38.80
C LYS A 291 4.06 30.62 40.28
N GLU A 292 3.49 31.77 40.60
CA GLU A 292 3.40 32.30 41.97
C GLU A 292 2.71 31.29 42.92
N GLY A 293 3.36 31.00 44.05
CA GLY A 293 2.83 30.07 45.05
C GLY A 293 2.95 28.59 44.68
N TYR A 294 3.63 28.25 43.58
CA TYR A 294 3.86 26.86 43.16
C TYR A 294 5.33 26.56 42.88
N THR A 295 5.73 25.30 43.05
CA THR A 295 7.03 24.74 42.63
C THR A 295 6.85 23.93 41.33
N PHE A 296 7.64 24.26 40.30
CA PHE A 296 7.66 23.51 39.04
C PHE A 296 8.28 22.11 39.24
N LYS A 297 7.59 21.06 38.76
CA LYS A 297 8.01 19.66 38.90
C LYS A 297 8.68 19.10 37.65
N GLY A 298 8.43 19.70 36.49
CA GLY A 298 8.91 19.22 35.20
C GLY A 298 7.81 19.20 34.14
N TRP A 299 8.18 18.67 32.98
CA TRP A 299 7.29 18.46 31.84
C TRP A 299 6.85 17.01 31.79
N TYR A 300 5.57 16.76 31.53
CA TYR A 300 4.97 15.42 31.54
C TYR A 300 4.13 15.19 30.29
N ASP A 301 3.98 13.95 29.84
CA ASP A 301 3.19 13.60 28.65
C ASP A 301 1.66 13.68 28.84
N ALA A 302 1.20 14.00 30.05
CA ALA A 302 -0.19 14.21 30.39
C ALA A 302 -0.39 15.47 31.23
N LYS A 303 -1.58 16.08 31.14
CA LYS A 303 -1.93 17.31 31.88
C LYS A 303 -1.90 17.14 33.40
N THR A 304 -2.21 15.93 33.88
CA THR A 304 -2.12 15.54 35.30
C THR A 304 -1.54 14.14 35.38
N GLY A 305 -0.49 13.94 36.19
CA GLY A 305 0.23 12.66 36.26
C GLY A 305 1.05 12.39 34.99
N GLY A 306 1.03 11.16 34.47
CA GLY A 306 1.83 10.78 33.30
C GLY A 306 3.31 10.60 33.60
N ASP A 307 4.08 10.35 32.54
CA ASP A 307 5.51 10.13 32.62
C ASP A 307 6.26 11.45 32.46
N LYS A 308 7.25 11.67 33.33
CA LYS A 308 8.11 12.85 33.26
C LYS A 308 9.00 12.75 32.02
N TRP A 309 8.94 13.76 31.16
CA TRP A 309 9.84 13.85 30.02
C TRP A 309 11.25 14.23 30.47
N ASP A 310 12.23 13.45 30.05
CA ASP A 310 13.65 13.72 30.27
C ASP A 310 14.27 14.25 28.97
N PHE A 311 14.56 15.55 28.92
CA PHE A 311 15.13 16.18 27.73
C PHE A 311 16.53 15.66 27.35
N ALA A 312 17.24 15.00 28.26
CA ALA A 312 18.56 14.43 27.98
C ALA A 312 18.49 13.04 27.33
N THR A 313 17.41 12.28 27.57
CA THR A 313 17.34 10.86 27.19
C THR A 313 16.10 10.47 26.38
N SER A 314 15.00 11.20 26.55
CA SER A 314 13.73 10.93 25.88
C SER A 314 13.81 11.37 24.41
N LYS A 315 13.57 10.41 23.52
CA LYS A 315 13.68 10.60 22.08
C LYS A 315 12.33 10.88 21.46
N MET A 316 12.32 11.72 20.44
CA MET A 316 11.11 12.08 19.72
C MET A 316 10.47 10.84 19.06
N PRO A 317 9.22 10.48 19.41
CA PRO A 317 8.54 9.33 18.82
C PRO A 317 8.07 9.64 17.39
N ALA A 318 7.56 8.63 16.69
CA ALA A 318 7.03 8.76 15.32
C ALA A 318 5.63 9.43 15.27
N LYS A 319 5.41 10.45 16.10
CA LYS A 319 4.17 11.22 16.18
C LYS A 319 4.41 12.55 16.88
N ASN A 320 3.56 13.52 16.63
CA ASN A 320 3.52 14.75 17.42
C ASN A 320 3.11 14.44 18.86
N ILE A 321 3.68 15.18 19.80
CA ILE A 321 3.41 15.03 21.24
C ILE A 321 3.08 16.37 21.87
N THR A 322 2.44 16.32 23.03
CA THR A 322 2.25 17.48 23.90
C THR A 322 2.78 17.14 25.28
N LEU A 323 3.62 18.02 25.81
CA LEU A 323 4.17 17.94 27.15
C LEU A 323 3.60 19.09 27.99
N TYR A 324 3.20 18.78 29.21
CA TYR A 324 2.51 19.71 30.10
C TYR A 324 3.41 20.05 31.29
N ALA A 325 3.53 21.34 31.59
CA ALA A 325 4.17 21.81 32.81
C ALA A 325 3.33 21.40 34.02
N GLN A 326 3.93 20.69 34.97
CA GLN A 326 3.26 20.33 36.21
C GLN A 326 3.89 21.02 37.42
N TYR A 327 3.04 21.30 38.40
CA TYR A 327 3.34 22.13 39.56
C TYR A 327 2.85 21.47 40.85
N SER A 328 3.46 21.82 41.97
CA SER A 328 2.90 21.55 43.30
C SER A 328 2.74 22.84 44.07
N ALA A 329 1.59 23.02 44.73
CA ALA A 329 1.36 24.17 45.59
C ALA A 329 2.43 24.20 46.70
N ASN A 330 2.97 25.39 46.97
CA ASN A 330 3.88 25.58 48.09
C ASN A 330 3.07 25.63 49.39
N SER A 331 3.62 25.08 50.46
CA SER A 331 3.03 25.20 51.81
C SER A 331 3.60 26.41 52.52
N TYR A 332 2.73 27.24 53.07
CA TYR A 332 3.08 28.43 53.85
C TYR A 332 2.59 28.28 55.29
N THR A 333 3.22 29.03 56.19
CA THR A 333 2.93 28.98 57.63
C THR A 333 2.04 30.15 58.04
N ALA A 334 0.89 29.83 58.63
CA ALA A 334 0.08 30.78 59.35
C ALA A 334 0.39 30.71 60.85
N THR A 335 0.70 31.85 61.45
CA THR A 335 1.00 31.98 62.88
C THR A 335 -0.15 32.68 63.59
N PHE A 336 -0.76 32.03 64.57
CA PHE A 336 -1.80 32.58 65.42
C PHE A 336 -1.20 33.11 66.72
N ASP A 337 -1.24 34.42 66.94
CA ASP A 337 -0.70 35.10 68.11
C ASP A 337 -1.82 35.52 69.08
N VAL A 338 -1.71 35.06 70.33
CA VAL A 338 -2.55 35.49 71.45
C VAL A 338 -1.66 36.12 72.51
N ASP A 339 -1.61 37.45 72.56
CA ASP A 339 -0.81 38.22 73.52
C ASP A 339 0.67 37.75 73.61
N GLY A 340 1.29 37.42 72.48
CA GLY A 340 2.69 36.96 72.37
C GLY A 340 2.89 35.45 72.50
N LYS A 341 1.84 34.67 72.78
CA LYS A 341 1.88 33.20 72.72
C LYS A 341 1.38 32.73 71.35
N THR A 342 2.21 32.00 70.62
CA THR A 342 1.92 31.60 69.24
C THR A 342 1.60 30.12 69.06
N THR A 343 0.78 29.82 68.07
CA THR A 343 0.60 28.48 67.49
C THR A 343 0.65 28.57 65.96
N THR A 344 0.98 27.50 65.26
CA THR A 344 1.14 27.54 63.79
C THR A 344 0.27 26.51 63.08
N GLN A 345 -0.06 26.81 61.84
CA GLN A 345 -0.69 25.89 60.89
C GLN A 345 0.01 26.02 59.54
N ALA A 346 0.43 24.91 58.96
CA ALA A 346 0.90 24.85 57.58
C ALA A 346 -0.30 24.62 56.65
N VAL A 347 -0.44 25.44 55.61
CA VAL A 347 -1.50 25.34 54.61
C VAL A 347 -0.90 25.57 53.23
N ASP A 348 -1.31 24.75 52.27
CA ASP A 348 -0.92 24.95 50.86
C ASP A 348 -1.46 26.28 50.33
N TYR A 349 -0.73 26.88 49.40
CA TYR A 349 -1.15 28.08 48.69
C TYR A 349 -2.58 27.95 48.18
N GLN A 350 -3.38 29.00 48.36
CA GLN A 350 -4.81 29.03 48.04
C GLN A 350 -5.71 28.09 48.88
N GLY A 351 -5.17 27.37 49.85
CA GLY A 351 -5.93 26.58 50.83
C GLY A 351 -6.58 27.46 51.91
N LEU A 352 -7.62 26.93 52.56
CA LEU A 352 -8.28 27.58 53.70
C LEU A 352 -7.62 27.16 55.00
N LEU A 353 -7.42 28.13 55.91
CA LEU A 353 -6.96 27.83 57.27
C LEU A 353 -8.09 27.18 58.06
N LYS A 354 -7.71 26.35 59.05
CA LYS A 354 -8.66 25.82 60.02
C LYS A 354 -8.74 26.78 61.18
N GLU A 355 -9.94 27.26 61.51
CA GLU A 355 -10.12 28.18 62.63
C GLU A 355 -9.60 27.55 63.93
N PRO A 356 -8.66 28.20 64.65
CA PRO A 356 -8.14 27.70 65.91
C PRO A 356 -9.18 27.84 67.01
N LYS A 357 -9.00 27.09 68.10
CA LYS A 357 -9.90 27.20 69.27
C LYS A 357 -9.95 28.65 69.76
N THR A 358 -11.17 29.16 69.98
CA THR A 358 -11.39 30.54 70.44
C THR A 358 -10.57 30.82 71.71
N PRO A 359 -9.67 31.82 71.68
CA PRO A 359 -8.86 32.14 72.83
C PRO A 359 -9.68 32.87 73.90
N THR A 360 -9.35 32.62 75.18
CA THR A 360 -10.04 33.22 76.33
C THR A 360 -9.10 34.14 77.10
N LYS A 361 -9.54 35.39 77.36
CA LYS A 361 -8.82 36.39 78.14
C LYS A 361 -9.73 36.95 79.23
N ALA A 362 -9.37 36.77 80.50
CA ALA A 362 -10.22 37.14 81.64
C ALA A 362 -10.56 38.64 81.63
N GLY A 363 -11.85 38.97 81.70
CA GLY A 363 -12.32 40.37 81.64
C GLY A 363 -12.41 40.96 80.23
N TYR A 364 -12.27 40.16 79.16
CA TYR A 364 -12.39 40.60 77.78
C TYR A 364 -13.26 39.65 76.92
N THR A 365 -13.83 40.17 75.82
CA THR A 365 -14.59 39.45 74.79
C THR A 365 -13.77 39.38 73.49
N PHE A 366 -13.62 38.19 72.90
CA PHE A 366 -12.89 37.97 71.65
C PHE A 366 -13.65 38.53 70.43
N LYS A 367 -12.99 39.31 69.57
CA LYS A 367 -13.59 39.92 68.36
C LYS A 367 -13.34 39.11 67.08
N GLY A 368 -12.23 38.38 67.03
CA GLY A 368 -11.76 37.68 65.83
C GLY A 368 -10.24 37.68 65.71
N TRP A 369 -9.79 37.06 64.63
CA TRP A 369 -8.41 37.03 64.18
C TRP A 369 -8.18 38.11 63.13
N TYR A 370 -7.08 38.85 63.22
CA TYR A 370 -6.77 39.99 62.37
C TYR A 370 -5.34 39.90 61.85
N ASP A 371 -5.06 40.36 60.64
CA ASP A 371 -3.72 40.33 60.04
C ASP A 371 -2.69 41.29 60.67
N GLU A 372 -3.15 42.22 61.52
CA GLU A 372 -2.29 43.13 62.30
C GLU A 372 -2.68 43.20 63.79
N LYS A 373 -1.71 43.61 64.62
CA LYS A 373 -1.86 43.73 66.09
C LYS A 373 -2.95 44.72 66.52
N THR A 374 -3.12 45.79 65.75
CA THR A 374 -4.11 46.86 65.98
C THR A 374 -4.64 47.32 64.63
N ASP A 375 -5.95 47.50 64.50
CA ASP A 375 -6.62 48.04 63.29
C ASP A 375 -6.44 47.26 61.97
N GLY A 376 -6.04 45.99 62.02
CA GLY A 376 -5.95 45.12 60.84
C GLY A 376 -7.29 44.70 60.23
N LYS A 377 -7.24 43.97 59.11
CA LYS A 377 -8.39 43.31 58.48
C LYS A 377 -8.72 42.02 59.23
N LYS A 378 -10.00 41.80 59.53
CA LYS A 378 -10.47 40.55 60.11
C LYS A 378 -10.31 39.42 59.09
N TRP A 379 -9.64 38.34 59.49
CA TRP A 379 -9.50 37.12 58.69
C TRP A 379 -10.81 36.33 58.70
N ASP A 380 -11.28 35.95 57.52
CA ASP A 380 -12.43 35.08 57.33
C ASP A 380 -11.98 33.67 56.96
N PHE A 381 -12.07 32.73 57.90
CA PHE A 381 -11.64 31.34 57.70
C PHE A 381 -12.47 30.59 56.65
N ALA A 382 -13.64 31.10 56.24
CA ALA A 382 -14.45 30.49 55.20
C ALA A 382 -14.05 30.94 53.79
N THR A 383 -13.45 32.12 53.64
CA THR A 383 -13.22 32.73 52.31
C THR A 383 -11.78 33.17 52.06
N ASP A 384 -11.05 33.60 53.08
CA ASP A 384 -9.68 34.05 52.94
C ASP A 384 -8.75 32.84 52.75
N LYS A 385 -7.98 32.90 51.67
CA LYS A 385 -7.08 31.82 51.26
C LYS A 385 -5.65 32.14 51.62
N MET A 386 -4.86 31.10 51.85
CA MET A 386 -3.43 31.24 52.16
C MET A 386 -2.69 31.96 51.02
N PRO A 387 -2.06 33.12 51.27
CA PRO A 387 -1.30 33.85 50.26
C PRO A 387 0.06 33.18 50.00
N ALA A 388 0.82 33.71 49.04
CA ALA A 388 2.12 33.15 48.64
C ALA A 388 3.28 33.51 49.60
N ASN A 389 2.98 33.65 50.89
CA ASN A 389 3.91 34.00 51.95
C ASN A 389 3.35 33.58 53.32
N ASP A 390 4.24 33.48 54.31
CA ASP A 390 3.82 33.26 55.70
C ASP A 390 3.03 34.47 56.23
N ILE A 391 2.02 34.20 57.04
CA ILE A 391 1.15 35.22 57.64
C ILE A 391 1.12 35.09 59.15
N THR A 392 0.81 36.19 59.84
CA THR A 392 0.53 36.19 61.28
C THR A 392 -0.85 36.78 61.51
N LEU A 393 -1.68 36.07 62.27
CA LEU A 393 -3.02 36.48 62.67
C LEU A 393 -3.05 36.71 64.19
N TYR A 394 -3.49 37.89 64.60
CA TYR A 394 -3.54 38.34 65.98
C TYR A 394 -4.95 38.26 66.55
N ALA A 395 -5.09 37.66 67.74
CA ALA A 395 -6.34 37.64 68.47
C ALA A 395 -6.64 39.02 69.07
N GLN A 396 -7.75 39.63 68.65
CA GLN A 396 -8.18 40.93 69.19
C GLN A 396 -9.35 40.77 70.18
N PHE A 397 -9.33 41.60 71.22
CA PHE A 397 -10.26 41.52 72.36
C PHE A 397 -10.84 42.89 72.74
N THR A 398 -12.09 42.93 73.20
CA THR A 398 -12.75 44.12 73.77
C THR A 398 -12.88 43.95 75.28
N LYS A 399 -12.49 44.95 76.07
CA LYS A 399 -12.62 44.89 77.55
C LYS A 399 -14.09 44.85 77.96
N ASN A 400 -14.45 43.92 78.85
CA ASN A 400 -15.82 43.79 79.34
C ASN A 400 -16.17 44.98 80.27
N PRO A 401 -17.40 45.52 80.21
CA PRO A 401 -17.82 46.59 81.10
C PRO A 401 -17.86 46.09 82.55
N VAL A 402 -17.32 46.91 83.47
CA VAL A 402 -17.35 46.63 84.92
C VAL A 402 -18.72 47.06 85.44
N ALA A 403 -19.48 46.13 86.04
CA ALA A 403 -20.76 46.45 86.66
C ALA A 403 -20.59 47.33 87.92
N PRO A 404 -21.44 48.35 88.19
CA PRO A 404 -21.37 49.15 89.41
C PRO A 404 -21.89 48.39 90.65
N PRO A 405 -21.47 48.76 91.88
CA PRO A 405 -21.83 48.02 93.10
C PRO A 405 -23.26 48.34 93.58
N THR A 406 -24.02 47.31 93.97
CA THR A 406 -25.37 47.42 94.52
C THR A 406 -25.39 47.41 96.05
N THR A 407 -26.01 48.42 96.67
CA THR A 407 -26.34 48.51 98.10
C THR A 407 -27.83 48.22 98.37
N GLY A 408 -28.10 47.40 99.40
CA GLY A 408 -29.18 47.49 100.39
C GLY A 408 -30.65 47.60 99.94
N GLY A 409 -31.46 46.59 100.27
CA GLY A 409 -32.89 46.52 99.96
C GLY A 409 -33.87 47.12 100.99
N ASN A 410 -35.16 47.13 100.61
CA ASN A 410 -36.31 46.69 101.42
C ASN A 410 -37.60 46.63 100.55
N THR A 411 -38.44 45.64 100.84
CA THR A 411 -39.71 45.17 100.22
C THR A 411 -40.96 45.87 100.85
N PRO A 412 -42.23 45.42 100.70
CA PRO A 412 -43.17 45.09 99.58
C PRO A 412 -44.53 45.91 99.76
N PRO A 413 -45.78 45.60 99.27
CA PRO A 413 -46.31 44.36 98.66
C PRO A 413 -47.49 44.39 97.62
N THR A 414 -47.79 43.17 97.12
CA THR A 414 -49.07 42.58 96.60
C THR A 414 -49.56 42.97 95.18
N THR A 415 -50.18 42.11 94.33
CA THR A 415 -50.98 40.86 94.48
C THR A 415 -50.93 39.93 93.23
N ASN A 416 -50.94 38.60 93.46
CA ASN A 416 -51.71 37.47 92.86
C ASN A 416 -52.10 37.45 91.36
N ASN A 417 -52.24 36.32 90.63
CA ASN A 417 -52.27 34.86 90.86
C ASN A 417 -52.12 34.22 89.45
N GLY A 418 -51.39 33.11 89.18
CA GLY A 418 -51.72 31.71 89.51
C GLY A 418 -51.88 30.92 88.18
N GLY A 419 -51.43 29.67 87.97
CA GLY A 419 -50.74 28.69 88.80
C GLY A 419 -50.43 27.40 88.01
N ASN A 420 -49.69 26.48 88.67
CA ASN A 420 -49.72 25.00 88.61
C ASN A 420 -49.56 24.26 87.26
N THR A 421 -48.89 23.11 87.12
CA THR A 421 -48.14 22.20 88.01
C THR A 421 -47.35 21.21 87.14
N THR A 422 -46.25 20.73 87.70
CA THR A 422 -45.32 19.65 87.32
C THR A 422 -45.95 18.23 87.36
N PRO A 423 -45.18 17.11 87.32
CA PRO A 423 -44.33 16.44 86.29
C PRO A 423 -44.80 14.94 86.15
N PRO A 424 -44.02 13.84 85.92
CA PRO A 424 -42.61 13.60 85.50
C PRO A 424 -42.35 12.41 84.50
N SER A 425 -41.06 12.22 84.17
CA SER A 425 -40.28 10.94 84.05
C SER A 425 -40.29 10.02 82.80
N ALA A 426 -39.06 9.86 82.25
CA ALA A 426 -38.31 8.67 81.78
C ALA A 426 -38.98 7.52 80.97
N ASN A 427 -38.41 7.17 79.78
CA ASN A 427 -37.43 6.08 79.56
C ASN A 427 -37.23 5.73 78.06
N ILE A 428 -36.03 5.21 77.74
CA ILE A 428 -35.53 4.54 76.49
C ILE A 428 -35.95 3.04 76.55
N PRO A 429 -36.17 2.20 75.49
CA PRO A 429 -35.14 1.78 74.49
C PRO A 429 -35.53 1.18 73.10
N GLY A 430 -34.49 0.99 72.27
CA GLY A 430 -34.34 -0.06 71.23
C GLY A 430 -34.80 0.30 69.82
N SER A 431 -34.27 -0.19 68.70
CA SER A 431 -33.03 -0.86 68.28
C SER A 431 -33.18 -1.12 66.76
N ASP A 432 -32.06 -1.20 66.03
CA ASP A 432 -31.87 -1.98 64.80
C ASP A 432 -32.53 -1.54 63.46
N THR A 433 -31.71 -1.07 62.51
CA THR A 433 -31.15 -1.89 61.40
C THR A 433 -30.58 -1.01 60.28
N SER A 434 -29.45 -1.46 59.75
CA SER A 434 -28.78 -1.01 58.52
C SER A 434 -29.53 -1.46 57.26
N ASN A 435 -29.60 -0.63 56.20
CA ASN A 435 -29.03 -0.98 54.88
C ASN A 435 -29.09 0.15 53.82
N THR A 436 -27.95 0.36 53.16
CA THR A 436 -27.69 0.61 51.71
C THR A 436 -28.35 1.73 50.88
N SER A 437 -27.44 2.50 50.24
CA SER A 437 -27.33 2.77 48.80
C SER A 437 -27.86 4.09 48.21
N THR A 438 -26.88 4.85 47.71
CA THR A 438 -26.83 5.58 46.42
C THR A 438 -27.83 6.68 46.09
N GLY A 439 -27.29 7.78 45.57
CA GLY A 439 -27.84 8.32 44.31
C GLY A 439 -28.13 9.81 44.29
N ASN A 440 -27.07 10.56 43.98
CA ASN A 440 -27.01 11.85 43.29
C ASN A 440 -28.32 12.53 42.85
N SER A 441 -28.45 13.79 43.24
CA SER A 441 -29.43 14.75 42.70
C SER A 441 -28.79 15.64 41.64
N ALA A 442 -29.42 15.76 40.47
CA ALA A 442 -29.18 16.85 39.54
C ALA A 442 -30.52 17.33 38.96
N SER A 443 -30.80 18.60 39.21
CA SER A 443 -31.86 19.45 38.70
C SER A 443 -31.09 20.67 38.16
N THR A 444 -31.38 21.39 37.06
CA THR A 444 -32.66 21.77 36.45
C THR A 444 -32.31 22.61 35.19
N THR A 445 -33.15 22.54 34.13
CA THR A 445 -33.71 23.63 33.25
C THR A 445 -32.88 24.88 32.91
N SER A 446 -32.93 25.57 31.77
CA SER A 446 -33.64 25.64 30.46
C SER A 446 -32.92 26.80 29.70
N THR A 447 -32.87 26.95 28.37
CA THR A 447 -33.89 27.50 27.45
C THR A 447 -33.30 27.68 26.02
N MET A 448 -34.16 27.48 25.01
CA MET A 448 -34.24 27.92 23.59
C MET A 448 -33.16 28.89 23.02
N ASN A 449 -32.73 28.87 21.75
CA ASN A 449 -33.52 29.07 20.52
C ASN A 449 -32.70 28.80 19.23
N ALA A 450 -33.39 28.51 18.13
CA ALA A 450 -32.88 28.15 16.80
C ALA A 450 -32.73 29.35 15.84
N TYR A 451 -31.86 29.22 14.82
CA TYR A 451 -31.71 30.14 13.68
C TYR A 451 -31.70 29.38 12.34
N ASP A 452 -32.16 30.10 11.32
CA ASP A 452 -32.74 29.80 9.99
C ASP A 452 -31.74 29.45 8.86
N PRO A 453 -32.12 28.66 7.81
CA PRO A 453 -31.36 28.52 6.57
C PRO A 453 -32.11 29.01 5.31
N TYR A 454 -31.69 30.13 4.68
CA TYR A 454 -31.92 30.39 3.24
C TYR A 454 -30.97 31.44 2.63
N ASN A 455 -30.16 31.02 1.64
CA ASN A 455 -29.74 31.73 0.40
C ASN A 455 -28.84 30.75 -0.41
N SER A 456 -28.68 30.70 -1.74
CA SER A 456 -29.06 31.52 -2.89
C SER A 456 -28.79 30.72 -4.19
N LYS A 457 -29.56 31.04 -5.25
CA LYS A 457 -29.36 30.88 -6.71
C LYS A 457 -27.99 30.42 -7.26
N GLU A 458 -28.03 29.62 -8.34
CA GLU A 458 -27.53 30.02 -9.68
C GLU A 458 -28.03 29.09 -10.83
N ALA A 459 -28.10 29.66 -12.04
CA ALA A 459 -28.45 29.05 -13.33
C ALA A 459 -27.15 28.76 -14.12
N SER A 460 -26.97 27.69 -14.91
CA SER A 460 -27.32 27.58 -16.34
C SER A 460 -26.64 26.32 -16.95
N LEU A 461 -27.22 25.79 -18.05
CA LEU A 461 -26.95 24.55 -18.83
C LEU A 461 -25.68 24.64 -19.76
N PRO A 462 -25.29 23.68 -20.67
CA PRO A 462 -25.67 22.26 -20.92
C PRO A 462 -24.51 21.26 -21.28
N THR A 463 -24.86 19.96 -21.42
CA THR A 463 -24.40 18.90 -22.38
C THR A 463 -22.92 18.54 -22.59
N THR A 464 -22.61 17.24 -22.50
CA THR A 464 -21.49 16.59 -23.22
C THR A 464 -22.05 15.64 -24.29
N GLY A 465 -21.72 15.94 -25.55
CA GLY A 465 -21.89 15.05 -26.70
C GLY A 465 -20.58 14.32 -27.03
N ASP A 466 -20.73 13.26 -27.83
CA ASP A 466 -19.72 12.39 -28.43
C ASP A 466 -18.50 13.11 -29.02
N SER A 467 -17.32 12.47 -29.00
CA SER A 467 -16.78 11.77 -30.19
C SER A 467 -15.30 11.40 -30.03
N ASP A 468 -15.03 10.13 -30.31
CA ASP A 468 -13.72 9.51 -30.53
C ASP A 468 -12.95 10.09 -31.74
N ASN A 469 -11.64 9.80 -31.72
CA ASN A 469 -10.75 9.55 -32.87
C ASN A 469 -10.38 10.72 -33.79
N ALA A 470 -9.24 11.36 -33.47
CA ALA A 470 -8.33 11.87 -34.49
C ALA A 470 -6.92 12.13 -33.92
N LEU A 471 -6.12 11.09 -33.65
CA LEU A 471 -4.64 11.23 -33.62
C LEU A 471 -3.88 9.90 -33.71
N TYR A 472 -4.08 9.12 -34.78
CA TYR A 472 -3.13 8.08 -35.17
C TYR A 472 -2.71 8.29 -36.62
N LEU A 473 -1.83 9.25 -36.83
CA LEU A 473 -1.12 9.42 -38.10
C LEU A 473 0.19 10.16 -37.84
N LEU A 474 1.21 9.43 -37.40
CA LEU A 474 2.62 9.58 -37.78
C LEU A 474 3.46 8.63 -36.92
N LEU A 475 4.09 7.63 -37.55
CA LEU A 475 5.45 7.13 -37.30
C LEU A 475 5.58 5.71 -37.87
N GLY A 476 5.76 5.64 -39.18
CA GLY A 476 6.26 4.48 -39.91
C GLY A 476 6.96 5.01 -41.16
N LEU A 477 8.12 4.43 -41.50
CA LEU A 477 9.19 4.91 -42.42
C LEU A 477 10.29 5.65 -41.63
N LEU A 478 11.58 5.29 -41.66
CA LEU A 478 12.34 4.52 -42.63
C LEU A 478 13.68 4.09 -41.97
N ALA A 479 14.03 2.80 -41.99
CA ALA A 479 15.39 2.34 -41.72
C ALA A 479 15.75 1.22 -42.71
N VAL A 480 16.13 1.63 -43.92
CA VAL A 480 16.85 0.78 -44.89
C VAL A 480 17.91 1.65 -45.51
N GLY A 481 19.19 1.35 -45.24
CA GLY A 481 20.28 2.07 -45.88
C GLY A 481 21.67 1.85 -45.30
N THR A 482 22.15 0.61 -45.20
CA THR A 482 23.61 0.30 -45.23
C THR A 482 23.86 -1.20 -45.46
N ALA A 483 23.87 -1.63 -46.72
CA ALA A 483 24.50 -2.90 -47.11
C ALA A 483 25.02 -2.84 -48.56
N MET A 484 25.98 -1.95 -48.82
CA MET A 484 26.85 -2.02 -50.02
C MET A 484 28.15 -1.26 -49.74
N ALA A 485 29.09 -1.93 -49.08
CA ALA A 485 30.52 -1.67 -49.21
C ALA A 485 31.26 -2.67 -48.33
N LEU A 486 31.69 -3.82 -48.88
CA LEU A 486 32.83 -4.60 -48.37
C LEU A 486 33.18 -5.79 -49.32
N THR A 487 33.42 -5.51 -50.60
CA THR A 487 34.25 -6.40 -51.45
C THR A 487 35.01 -5.56 -52.48
N LYS A 488 36.05 -4.85 -52.04
CA LYS A 488 37.17 -4.41 -52.90
C LYS A 488 38.32 -3.83 -52.07
N LYS A 489 39.02 -4.67 -51.32
CA LYS A 489 40.40 -4.37 -50.88
C LYS A 489 41.16 -5.64 -50.47
N ALA A 490 41.50 -6.45 -51.47
CA ALA A 490 42.52 -7.48 -51.35
C ALA A 490 43.31 -7.57 -52.67
N ARG A 491 44.16 -6.57 -52.91
CA ARG A 491 45.30 -6.61 -53.83
C ARG A 491 46.16 -5.39 -53.57
N ALA A 492 47.18 -5.56 -52.71
CA ALA A 492 48.48 -4.89 -52.74
C ALA A 492 49.12 -4.97 -51.34
N SER A 493 49.97 -5.99 -51.11
CA SER A 493 51.36 -5.83 -50.67
C SER A 493 51.89 -7.14 -50.07
N LYS A 494 52.89 -7.70 -50.76
CA LYS A 494 53.83 -8.77 -50.39
C LYS A 494 53.28 -10.17 -50.11
#